data_AF-A0A930BUH4-F1
#
_entry.id   AF-A0A930BUH4-F1
#
_cell.length_a   1.000
_cell.length_b   1.000
_cell.length_c   1.000
_cell.angle_alpha   90.00
_cell.angle_beta   90.00
_cell.angle_gamma   90.00
#
_symmetry.space_group_name_H-M   'P 1'
#
loop_
_entity.id
_entity.type
_entity.pdbx_description
1 polymer ?
#
loop_
_entity_poly.entity_id
_entity_poly.type
_entity_poly.pdbx_seq_one_letter_code
_entity_poly.pdbx_strand_id
1 'polypeptide(L)'
;MKPFSPHQHHYQRSAAGFSLVEMAIVLVIFALLAGGMMLTLGAQQDIQKTSEVRRQLSDIREAVLGYAVANGRLPPPADPTKANTDPTAGVIDEGRTNGVMPWVTLGLPETDPWGQRFTYRVRSEFADSIAANTIPSCTPLPAPTQASFALCSSGNITITDGSTTIATGIPAIAISHGKNGLGGFRPDGTQVAGALGEELENANGDTNFISHSQSASFDDEVIWIPLYNLMSRMIA
;
A
#
# COMPACT_ATOMS: atom_id res chain seq x y z
N MET A 1 27.74 -35.47 92.43
CA MET A 1 27.26 -35.50 91.03
C MET A 1 27.35 -34.07 90.48
N LYS A 2 28.25 -33.81 89.51
CA LYS A 2 28.34 -32.52 88.80
C LYS A 2 27.46 -32.58 87.54
N PRO A 3 26.68 -31.54 87.21
CA PRO A 3 25.84 -31.57 86.02
C PRO A 3 26.66 -31.28 84.76
N PHE A 4 26.35 -31.98 83.69
CA PHE A 4 26.93 -31.82 82.36
C PHE A 4 26.17 -30.70 81.63
N SER A 5 26.86 -29.68 81.13
CA SER A 5 26.25 -28.59 80.35
C SER A 5 26.56 -28.80 78.87
N PRO A 6 25.55 -28.88 77.96
CA PRO A 6 25.81 -29.06 76.54
C PRO A 6 26.10 -27.70 75.89
N HIS A 7 27.21 -27.60 75.16
CA HIS A 7 27.48 -26.47 74.28
C HIS A 7 26.66 -26.61 72.99
N GLN A 8 25.67 -25.74 72.78
CA GLN A 8 24.97 -25.60 71.51
C GLN A 8 25.79 -24.75 70.54
N HIS A 9 26.26 -25.35 69.44
CA HIS A 9 26.87 -24.62 68.34
C HIS A 9 25.77 -23.99 67.46
N HIS A 10 25.63 -22.67 67.55
CA HIS A 10 24.83 -21.89 66.62
C HIS A 10 25.51 -21.87 65.24
N TYR A 11 25.00 -22.63 64.28
CA TYR A 11 25.35 -22.44 62.88
C TYR A 11 24.72 -21.13 62.38
N GLN A 12 25.48 -20.04 62.40
CA GLN A 12 25.11 -18.82 61.68
C GLN A 12 25.18 -19.14 60.18
N ARG A 13 24.03 -19.21 59.52
CA ARG A 13 23.96 -19.14 58.06
C ARG A 13 24.34 -17.73 57.65
N SER A 14 25.56 -17.56 57.14
CA SER A 14 25.97 -16.35 56.44
C SER A 14 25.13 -16.24 55.16
N ALA A 15 24.22 -15.28 55.11
CA ALA A 15 23.59 -14.88 53.86
C ALA A 15 24.66 -14.16 53.03
N ALA A 16 25.12 -14.79 51.95
CA ALA A 16 25.99 -14.13 50.98
C ALA A 16 25.16 -13.07 50.24
N GLY A 17 25.46 -11.79 50.48
CA GLY A 17 24.92 -10.68 49.70
C GLY A 17 25.62 -10.60 48.34
N PHE A 18 24.88 -10.19 47.30
CA PHE A 18 25.43 -9.98 45.96
C PHE A 18 26.49 -8.87 45.95
N SER A 19 27.55 -9.08 45.19
CA SER A 19 28.60 -8.07 44.97
C SER A 19 28.07 -6.92 44.11
N LEU A 20 28.55 -5.69 44.38
CA LEU A 20 28.35 -4.55 43.49
C LEU A 20 28.81 -4.86 42.05
N VAL A 21 29.86 -5.68 41.92
CA VAL A 21 30.38 -6.10 40.61
C VAL A 21 29.41 -7.05 39.90
N GLU A 22 28.74 -7.95 40.62
CA GLU A 22 27.73 -8.84 40.02
C GLU A 22 26.54 -8.04 39.50
N MET A 23 26.05 -7.07 40.27
CA MET A 23 24.96 -6.20 39.82
C MET A 23 25.38 -5.32 38.63
N ALA A 24 26.63 -4.84 38.59
CA ALA A 24 27.15 -4.10 37.44
C ALA A 24 27.18 -4.96 36.17
N ILE A 25 27.61 -6.22 36.26
CA ILE A 25 27.63 -7.15 35.12
C ILE A 25 26.20 -7.46 34.65
N VAL A 26 25.27 -7.71 35.58
CA VAL A 26 23.85 -7.96 35.24
C VAL A 26 23.24 -6.78 34.49
N LEU A 27 23.49 -5.54 34.95
CA LEU A 27 22.98 -4.33 34.30
C LEU A 27 23.58 -4.13 32.92
N VAL A 28 24.87 -4.43 32.72
CA VAL A 28 25.50 -4.39 31.40
C VAL A 28 24.87 -5.42 30.45
N ILE A 29 24.68 -6.66 30.91
CA ILE A 29 24.00 -7.69 30.10
C ILE A 29 22.57 -7.26 29.77
N PHE A 30 21.83 -6.71 30.74
CA PHE A 30 20.46 -6.26 30.52
C PHE A 30 20.40 -5.10 29.52
N ALA A 31 21.32 -4.13 29.61
CA ALA A 31 21.41 -3.02 28.66
C ALA A 31 21.72 -3.50 27.24
N LEU A 32 22.62 -4.47 27.09
CA LEU A 32 22.95 -5.08 25.79
C LEU A 32 21.77 -5.85 25.20
N LEU A 33 21.05 -6.63 26.02
CA LEU A 33 19.86 -7.38 25.59
C LEU A 33 18.69 -6.45 25.22
N ALA A 34 18.44 -5.42 26.04
CA ALA A 34 17.40 -4.44 25.78
C ALA A 34 17.70 -3.62 24.50
N GLY A 35 18.97 -3.24 24.29
CA GLY A 35 19.40 -2.53 23.08
C GLY A 35 19.23 -3.35 21.80
N GLY A 36 19.55 -4.65 21.83
CA GLY A 36 19.37 -5.55 20.69
C GLY A 36 17.89 -5.77 20.30
N MET A 37 16.98 -5.77 21.28
CA MET A 37 15.55 -6.01 21.07
C MET A 37 14.82 -4.81 20.43
N MET A 38 15.30 -3.58 20.61
CA MET A 38 14.67 -2.40 20.03
C MET A 38 14.81 -2.33 18.50
N LEU A 39 15.93 -2.79 17.95
CA LEU A 39 16.18 -2.77 16.49
C LEU A 39 15.29 -3.76 15.73
N THR A 40 14.93 -4.89 16.34
CA THR A 40 14.11 -5.92 15.69
C THR A 40 12.64 -5.52 15.61
N LEU A 41 12.16 -4.66 16.51
CA LEU A 41 10.75 -4.25 16.55
C LEU A 41 10.38 -3.33 15.38
N GLY A 42 11.27 -2.40 15.00
CA GLY A 42 11.03 -1.50 13.86
C GLY A 42 10.94 -2.26 12.53
N ALA A 43 11.87 -3.19 12.28
CA ALA A 43 11.84 -4.03 11.08
C ALA A 43 10.58 -4.91 11.02
N GLN A 44 10.13 -5.45 12.16
CA GLN A 44 8.87 -6.21 12.24
C GLN A 44 7.65 -5.34 11.90
N GLN A 45 7.61 -4.10 12.37
CA GLN A 45 6.54 -3.15 12.02
C GLN A 45 6.54 -2.82 10.53
N ASP A 46 7.71 -2.58 9.94
CA ASP A 46 7.83 -2.32 8.51
C ASP A 46 7.33 -3.51 7.67
N ILE A 47 7.71 -4.74 8.04
CA ILE A 47 7.24 -5.97 7.39
C ILE A 47 5.71 -6.09 7.49
N GLN A 48 5.14 -5.81 8.68
CA GLN A 48 3.70 -5.84 8.88
C GLN A 48 2.97 -4.81 8.02
N LYS A 49 3.47 -3.57 7.97
CA LYS A 49 2.90 -2.51 7.15
C LYS A 49 2.97 -2.83 5.66
N THR A 50 4.09 -3.34 5.16
CA THR A 50 4.22 -3.77 3.76
C THR A 50 3.24 -4.92 3.44
N SER A 51 3.07 -5.88 4.36
CA SER A 51 2.09 -6.95 4.18
C SER A 51 0.65 -6.40 4.13
N GLU A 52 0.35 -5.40 4.95
CA GLU A 52 -0.95 -4.74 4.97
C GLU A 52 -1.19 -3.89 3.70
N VAL A 53 -0.17 -3.19 3.19
CA VAL A 53 -0.23 -2.50 1.88
C VAL A 53 -0.65 -3.47 0.79
N ARG A 54 0.03 -4.62 0.68
CA ARG A 54 -0.27 -5.64 -0.35
C ARG A 54 -1.68 -6.20 -0.20
N ARG A 55 -2.15 -6.36 1.03
CA ARG A 55 -3.54 -6.76 1.32
C ARG A 55 -4.53 -5.69 0.82
N GLN A 56 -4.33 -4.42 1.18
CA GLN A 56 -5.17 -3.31 0.76
C GLN A 56 -5.16 -3.10 -0.76
N LEU A 57 -4.02 -3.26 -1.42
CA LEU A 57 -3.91 -3.23 -2.88
C LEU A 57 -4.72 -4.36 -3.53
N SER A 58 -4.75 -5.55 -2.93
CA SER A 58 -5.61 -6.64 -3.40
C SER A 58 -7.10 -6.33 -3.20
N ASP A 59 -7.48 -5.76 -2.05
CA ASP A 59 -8.85 -5.33 -1.76
C ASP A 59 -9.30 -4.23 -2.75
N ILE A 60 -8.42 -3.26 -3.03
CA ILE A 60 -8.60 -2.22 -4.05
C ILE A 60 -8.92 -2.84 -5.40
N ARG A 61 -8.12 -3.81 -5.85
CA ARG A 61 -8.33 -4.47 -7.14
C ARG A 61 -9.70 -5.16 -7.20
N GLU A 62 -10.10 -5.86 -6.14
CA GLU A 62 -11.42 -6.50 -6.10
C GLU A 62 -12.56 -5.47 -6.09
N ALA A 63 -12.42 -4.37 -5.35
CA ALA A 63 -13.42 -3.29 -5.33
C ALA A 63 -13.56 -2.60 -6.69
N VAL A 64 -12.44 -2.32 -7.36
CA VAL A 64 -12.41 -1.74 -8.72
C VAL A 64 -13.06 -2.69 -9.73
N LEU A 65 -12.77 -3.99 -9.67
CA LEU A 65 -13.41 -4.99 -10.51
C LEU A 65 -14.91 -5.10 -10.20
N GLY A 66 -15.31 -5.09 -8.93
CA GLY A 66 -16.71 -5.12 -8.51
C GLY A 66 -17.50 -3.90 -9.00
N TYR A 67 -16.90 -2.71 -8.91
CA TYR A 67 -17.47 -1.48 -9.47
C TYR A 67 -17.69 -1.62 -10.98
N ALA A 68 -16.74 -2.21 -11.70
CA ALA A 68 -16.84 -2.44 -13.14
C ALA A 68 -18.00 -3.35 -13.52
N VAL A 69 -18.20 -4.44 -12.78
CA VAL A 69 -19.34 -5.34 -12.98
C VAL A 69 -20.67 -4.62 -12.73
N ALA A 70 -20.74 -3.78 -11.70
CA ALA A 70 -21.97 -3.07 -11.35
C ALA A 70 -22.29 -1.88 -12.27
N ASN A 71 -21.28 -1.23 -12.85
CA ASN A 71 -21.44 0.04 -13.57
C ASN A 71 -21.01 -0.01 -15.05
N GLY A 72 -20.50 -1.13 -15.54
CA GLY A 72 -20.04 -1.28 -16.93
C GLY A 72 -18.75 -0.52 -17.28
N ARG A 73 -18.08 0.05 -16.28
CA ARG A 73 -16.87 0.87 -16.42
C ARG A 73 -16.05 0.82 -15.15
N LEU A 74 -14.73 0.95 -15.26
CA LEU A 74 -13.86 1.25 -14.14
C LEU A 74 -14.22 2.62 -13.52
N PRO A 75 -14.04 2.79 -12.21
CA PRO A 75 -14.32 4.07 -11.55
C PRO A 75 -13.30 5.11 -12.00
N PRO A 76 -13.67 6.37 -12.31
CA PRO A 76 -12.70 7.45 -12.42
C PRO A 76 -12.01 7.72 -11.08
N PRO A 77 -10.76 8.20 -11.08
CA PRO A 77 -10.07 8.60 -9.86
C PRO A 77 -10.78 9.74 -9.14
N ALA A 78 -10.60 9.80 -7.83
CA ALA A 78 -10.93 10.99 -7.03
C ALA A 78 -9.89 12.09 -7.22
N ASP A 79 -10.26 13.32 -6.84
CA ASP A 79 -9.35 14.45 -6.81
C ASP A 79 -8.31 14.30 -5.68
N PRO A 80 -7.02 14.22 -6.01
CA PRO A 80 -5.98 14.05 -4.99
C PRO A 80 -5.77 15.30 -4.14
N THR A 81 -6.14 16.48 -4.63
CA THR A 81 -5.88 17.78 -3.99
C THR A 81 -6.93 18.19 -2.97
N LYS A 82 -8.04 17.44 -2.88
CA LYS A 82 -9.10 17.71 -1.90
C LYS A 82 -8.68 17.20 -0.53
N ALA A 83 -8.66 18.10 0.44
CA ALA A 83 -8.54 17.72 1.84
C ALA A 83 -9.71 16.83 2.27
N ASN A 84 -9.49 15.91 3.20
CA ASN A 84 -10.52 14.98 3.69
C ASN A 84 -11.69 15.67 4.44
N THR A 85 -11.57 16.97 4.73
CA THR A 85 -12.65 17.81 5.23
C THR A 85 -13.59 18.30 4.11
N ASP A 86 -13.19 18.19 2.85
CA ASP A 86 -14.05 18.50 1.71
C ASP A 86 -15.10 17.40 1.53
N PRO A 87 -16.40 17.74 1.41
CA PRO A 87 -17.47 16.74 1.28
C PRO A 87 -17.38 15.91 -0.01
N THR A 88 -16.58 16.34 -0.98
CA THR A 88 -16.32 15.67 -2.25
C THR A 88 -14.92 15.04 -2.32
N ALA A 89 -14.21 14.91 -1.19
CA ALA A 89 -13.00 14.10 -1.11
C ALA A 89 -13.34 12.61 -1.20
N GLY A 90 -12.54 11.86 -1.95
CA GLY A 90 -12.66 10.40 -2.04
C GLY A 90 -13.85 9.89 -2.84
N VAL A 91 -14.67 10.77 -3.42
CA VAL A 91 -15.69 10.38 -4.40
C VAL A 91 -15.13 10.45 -5.82
N ILE A 92 -15.79 9.76 -6.75
CA ILE A 92 -15.43 9.78 -8.17
C ILE A 92 -15.43 11.22 -8.71
N ASP A 93 -14.37 11.58 -9.46
CA ASP A 93 -14.33 12.81 -10.24
C ASP A 93 -14.39 12.48 -11.74
N GLU A 94 -15.55 12.73 -12.34
CA GLU A 94 -15.88 12.31 -13.70
C GLU A 94 -14.92 12.88 -14.75
N GLY A 95 -14.49 12.04 -15.69
CA GLY A 95 -13.54 12.41 -16.74
C GLY A 95 -12.07 12.48 -16.30
N ARG A 96 -11.77 12.36 -15.01
CA ARG A 96 -10.39 12.22 -14.55
C ARG A 96 -9.85 10.83 -14.88
N THR A 97 -8.56 10.77 -15.19
CA THR A 97 -7.88 9.51 -15.58
C THR A 97 -6.62 9.25 -14.77
N ASN A 98 -6.10 10.27 -14.07
CA ASN A 98 -5.01 10.19 -13.10
C ASN A 98 -5.42 10.93 -11.82
N GLY A 99 -5.22 10.32 -10.66
CA GLY A 99 -5.58 10.90 -9.37
C GLY A 99 -5.33 9.92 -8.23
N VAL A 100 -6.22 9.90 -7.24
CA VAL A 100 -6.19 8.93 -6.14
C VAL A 100 -7.40 8.01 -6.20
N MET A 101 -7.32 6.87 -5.52
CA MET A 101 -8.42 5.92 -5.41
C MET A 101 -9.69 6.62 -4.89
N PRO A 102 -10.88 6.45 -5.49
CA PRO A 102 -12.12 7.00 -4.94
C PRO A 102 -12.61 6.15 -3.75
N TRP A 103 -11.93 6.29 -2.62
CA TRP A 103 -12.09 5.43 -1.43
C TRP A 103 -13.49 5.50 -0.82
N VAL A 104 -14.16 6.66 -0.86
CA VAL A 104 -15.56 6.79 -0.37
C VAL A 104 -16.51 6.04 -1.28
N THR A 105 -16.38 6.19 -2.60
CA THR A 105 -17.22 5.49 -3.58
C THR A 105 -17.07 3.98 -3.48
N LEU A 106 -15.84 3.50 -3.26
CA LEU A 106 -15.52 2.07 -3.25
C LEU A 106 -15.61 1.42 -1.86
N GLY A 107 -15.84 2.20 -0.80
CA GLY A 107 -15.88 1.70 0.58
C GLY A 107 -14.54 1.19 1.09
N LEU A 108 -13.45 1.85 0.68
CA LEU A 108 -12.06 1.50 1.01
C LEU A 108 -11.47 2.47 2.06
N PRO A 109 -10.39 2.09 2.75
CA PRO A 109 -9.59 3.03 3.54
C PRO A 109 -9.05 4.17 2.67
N GLU A 110 -8.96 5.38 3.23
CA GLU A 110 -8.40 6.54 2.52
C GLU A 110 -6.90 6.39 2.26
N THR A 111 -6.16 5.92 3.26
CA THR A 111 -4.69 5.84 3.23
C THR A 111 -4.18 4.42 3.36
N ASP A 112 -2.98 4.21 2.84
CA ASP A 112 -2.14 3.08 3.15
C ASP A 112 -1.63 3.13 4.62
N PRO A 113 -0.97 2.08 5.12
CA PRO A 113 -0.38 2.02 6.47
C PRO A 113 0.75 3.02 6.75
N TRP A 114 1.25 3.71 5.72
CA TRP A 114 2.26 4.76 5.80
C TRP A 114 1.65 6.16 5.82
N GLY A 115 0.34 6.27 5.59
CA GLY A 115 -0.42 7.52 5.68
C GLY A 115 -0.55 8.26 4.34
N GLN A 116 -0.20 7.63 3.21
CA GLN A 116 -0.43 8.18 1.88
C GLN A 116 -1.70 7.61 1.27
N ARG A 117 -2.38 8.39 0.45
CA ARG A 117 -3.48 7.93 -0.41
C ARG A 117 -2.90 7.07 -1.53
N PHE A 118 -3.67 6.07 -1.95
CA PHE A 118 -3.33 5.26 -3.11
C PHE A 118 -3.49 6.07 -4.40
N THR A 119 -2.42 6.25 -5.17
CA THR A 119 -2.51 6.81 -6.52
C THR A 119 -3.28 5.83 -7.40
N TYR A 120 -4.13 6.34 -8.28
CA TYR A 120 -4.94 5.55 -9.19
C TYR A 120 -4.91 6.15 -10.59
N ARG A 121 -4.59 5.30 -11.57
CA ARG A 121 -4.54 5.66 -12.99
C ARG A 121 -5.41 4.69 -13.77
N VAL A 122 -6.24 5.23 -14.66
CA VAL A 122 -7.14 4.46 -15.52
C VAL A 122 -7.18 5.04 -16.93
N ARG A 123 -7.16 4.18 -17.95
CA ARG A 123 -7.37 4.59 -19.35
C ARG A 123 -8.79 5.13 -19.50
N SER A 124 -8.93 6.28 -20.16
CA SER A 124 -10.22 6.98 -20.31
C SER A 124 -11.34 6.10 -20.83
N GLU A 125 -11.07 5.25 -21.82
CA GLU A 125 -12.04 4.34 -22.46
C GLU A 125 -12.65 3.31 -21.50
N PHE A 126 -11.95 3.02 -20.41
CA PHE A 126 -12.44 2.10 -19.40
C PHE A 126 -13.20 2.82 -18.29
N ALA A 127 -13.12 4.15 -18.24
CA ALA A 127 -13.66 4.94 -17.14
C ALA A 127 -14.51 6.13 -17.62
N ASP A 128 -14.90 6.22 -18.88
CA ASP A 128 -15.85 7.22 -19.39
C ASP A 128 -17.30 6.75 -19.16
N SER A 129 -18.24 7.69 -19.28
CA SER A 129 -19.66 7.34 -19.23
C SER A 129 -20.02 6.39 -20.37
N ILE A 130 -20.83 5.36 -20.11
CA ILE A 130 -21.32 4.42 -21.13
C ILE A 130 -21.94 5.18 -22.33
N ALA A 131 -22.61 6.31 -22.07
CA ALA A 131 -23.23 7.12 -23.10
C ALA A 131 -22.23 7.87 -24.00
N ALA A 132 -21.00 8.11 -23.53
CA ALA A 132 -19.97 8.79 -24.31
C ALA A 132 -19.39 7.88 -25.40
N ASN A 133 -19.42 6.55 -25.18
CA ASN A 133 -18.98 5.51 -26.12
C ASN A 133 -17.63 5.87 -26.78
N THR A 134 -16.70 6.42 -25.99
CA THR A 134 -15.39 6.81 -26.51
C THR A 134 -14.54 5.55 -26.63
N ILE A 135 -14.72 4.82 -27.74
CA ILE A 135 -13.92 3.64 -28.08
C ILE A 135 -12.91 3.98 -29.21
N PRO A 136 -11.74 4.57 -28.90
CA PRO A 136 -10.67 4.81 -29.86
C PRO A 136 -9.99 3.55 -30.41
N SER A 137 -9.93 2.45 -29.65
CA SER A 137 -9.05 1.32 -30.01
C SER A 137 -9.70 0.26 -30.91
N CYS A 138 -11.03 0.20 -30.97
CA CYS A 138 -11.78 -0.70 -31.85
C CYS A 138 -13.25 -0.29 -31.98
N THR A 139 -13.91 -0.64 -33.08
CA THR A 139 -15.36 -0.42 -33.27
C THR A 139 -16.12 -1.75 -33.20
N PRO A 140 -16.53 -2.20 -32.01
CA PRO A 140 -17.34 -3.41 -31.87
C PRO A 140 -18.69 -3.26 -32.60
N LEU A 141 -19.15 -4.32 -33.28
CA LEU A 141 -20.46 -4.39 -33.91
C LEU A 141 -21.22 -5.64 -33.43
N PRO A 142 -22.35 -5.50 -32.70
CA PRO A 142 -22.95 -4.25 -32.23
C PRO A 142 -22.10 -3.55 -31.14
N ALA A 143 -22.28 -2.24 -31.00
CA ALA A 143 -21.63 -1.48 -29.92
C ALA A 143 -22.18 -1.91 -28.54
N PRO A 144 -21.33 -1.98 -27.49
CA PRO A 144 -21.79 -2.25 -26.13
C PRO A 144 -22.82 -1.21 -25.68
N THR A 145 -23.89 -1.66 -25.03
CA THR A 145 -24.93 -0.78 -24.47
C THR A 145 -24.87 -0.68 -22.95
N GLN A 146 -24.15 -1.60 -22.29
CA GLN A 146 -24.05 -1.71 -20.84
C GLN A 146 -22.61 -1.55 -20.33
N ALA A 147 -21.66 -1.24 -21.22
CA ALA A 147 -20.26 -1.05 -20.86
C ALA A 147 -19.63 0.06 -21.69
N SER A 148 -18.62 0.73 -21.15
CA SER A 148 -17.87 1.78 -21.88
C SER A 148 -16.78 1.21 -22.80
N PHE A 149 -16.49 -0.09 -22.66
CA PHE A 149 -15.46 -0.80 -23.42
C PHE A 149 -15.95 -2.15 -23.95
N ALA A 150 -15.16 -2.79 -24.81
CA ALA A 150 -15.47 -4.06 -25.46
C ALA A 150 -14.31 -5.05 -25.37
N LEU A 151 -14.53 -6.31 -25.80
CA LEU A 151 -13.49 -7.35 -25.80
C LEU A 151 -12.24 -6.98 -26.62
N CYS A 152 -12.38 -6.09 -27.60
CA CYS A 152 -11.27 -5.59 -28.41
C CYS A 152 -10.60 -4.33 -27.84
N SER A 153 -11.12 -3.78 -26.74
CA SER A 153 -10.51 -2.65 -26.06
C SER A 153 -9.16 -3.04 -25.46
N SER A 154 -8.17 -2.17 -25.59
CA SER A 154 -6.84 -2.39 -25.03
C SER A 154 -6.56 -1.39 -23.92
N GLY A 155 -5.77 -1.75 -22.90
CA GLY A 155 -5.17 -0.75 -22.03
C GLY A 155 -4.01 -0.03 -22.72
N ASN A 156 -3.48 1.01 -22.10
CA ASN A 156 -2.30 1.74 -22.59
C ASN A 156 -1.18 1.85 -21.54
N ILE A 157 -1.40 1.31 -20.35
CA ILE A 157 -0.42 1.38 -19.28
C ILE A 157 0.63 0.28 -19.48
N THR A 158 1.89 0.66 -19.33
CA THR A 158 3.05 -0.22 -19.38
C THR A 158 3.76 -0.20 -18.04
N ILE A 159 4.11 -1.37 -17.52
CA ILE A 159 4.85 -1.54 -16.27
C ILE A 159 6.17 -2.23 -16.59
N THR A 160 7.26 -1.70 -16.04
CA THR A 160 8.60 -2.28 -16.14
C THR A 160 9.17 -2.56 -14.75
N ASP A 161 10.21 -3.39 -14.67
CA ASP A 161 11.01 -3.57 -13.45
C ASP A 161 12.21 -2.61 -13.38
N GLY A 162 12.22 -1.55 -14.19
CA GLY A 162 13.36 -0.64 -14.39
C GLY A 162 14.26 -1.03 -15.58
N SER A 163 14.12 -2.25 -16.12
CA SER A 163 14.90 -2.72 -17.28
C SER A 163 14.04 -3.42 -18.34
N THR A 164 13.10 -4.26 -17.91
CA THR A 164 12.27 -5.11 -18.76
C THR A 164 10.80 -4.77 -18.57
N THR A 165 10.03 -4.75 -19.66
CA THR A 165 8.56 -4.67 -19.58
C THR A 165 8.00 -5.96 -18.99
N ILE A 166 7.34 -5.84 -17.83
CA ILE A 166 6.70 -6.96 -17.13
C ILE A 166 5.19 -7.02 -17.37
N ALA A 167 4.57 -5.90 -17.78
CA ALA A 167 3.19 -5.86 -18.21
C ALA A 167 2.93 -4.71 -19.20
N THR A 168 2.01 -4.90 -20.13
CA THR A 168 1.58 -3.86 -21.08
C THR A 168 0.10 -4.04 -21.43
N GLY A 169 -0.52 -3.03 -22.04
CA GLY A 169 -1.94 -3.07 -22.38
C GLY A 169 -2.82 -3.07 -21.13
N ILE A 170 -2.34 -2.52 -20.02
CA ILE A 170 -3.04 -2.50 -18.75
C ILE A 170 -4.07 -1.35 -18.72
N PRO A 171 -5.34 -1.60 -18.34
CA PRO A 171 -6.38 -0.58 -18.29
C PRO A 171 -6.30 0.32 -17.06
N ALA A 172 -5.87 -0.21 -15.91
CA ALA A 172 -5.76 0.56 -14.67
C ALA A 172 -4.73 -0.01 -13.70
N ILE A 173 -4.21 0.86 -12.84
CA ILE A 173 -3.29 0.53 -11.76
C ILE A 173 -3.61 1.30 -10.48
N ALA A 174 -3.13 0.79 -9.34
CA ALA A 174 -3.07 1.51 -8.07
C ALA A 174 -1.67 1.39 -7.45
N ILE A 175 -1.23 2.44 -6.75
CA ILE A 175 0.13 2.55 -6.18
C ILE A 175 0.04 2.98 -4.72
N SER A 176 0.77 2.31 -3.85
CA SER A 176 1.19 2.84 -2.54
C SER A 176 2.60 3.38 -2.68
N HIS A 177 2.84 4.60 -2.21
CA HIS A 177 4.15 5.29 -2.29
C HIS A 177 5.10 4.92 -1.14
N GLY A 178 4.91 3.72 -0.59
CA GLY A 178 5.78 3.16 0.43
C GLY A 178 5.94 4.00 1.70
N LYS A 179 7.05 3.74 2.41
CA LYS A 179 7.39 4.31 3.71
C LYS A 179 7.85 5.76 3.61
N ASN A 180 8.56 6.11 2.54
CA ASN A 180 9.02 7.48 2.32
C ASN A 180 7.86 8.39 1.84
N GLY A 181 6.85 7.82 1.18
CA GLY A 181 5.66 8.49 0.70
C GLY A 181 5.88 9.44 -0.48
N LEU A 182 7.07 9.48 -1.08
CA LEU A 182 7.46 10.46 -2.09
C LEU A 182 6.58 10.32 -3.34
N GLY A 183 6.00 11.43 -3.80
CA GLY A 183 5.04 11.42 -4.92
C GLY A 183 3.60 11.08 -4.53
N GLY A 184 3.38 10.53 -3.33
CA GLY A 184 2.07 10.26 -2.76
C GLY A 184 1.32 11.49 -2.28
N PHE A 185 0.01 11.37 -2.10
CA PHE A 185 -0.85 12.43 -1.58
C PHE A 185 -1.28 12.14 -0.14
N ARG A 186 -1.30 13.16 0.70
CA ARG A 186 -1.78 13.07 2.08
C ARG A 186 -3.28 13.40 2.19
N PRO A 187 -3.93 13.05 3.31
CA PRO A 187 -5.33 13.38 3.55
C PRO A 187 -5.68 14.88 3.48
N ASP A 188 -4.70 15.77 3.66
CA ASP A 188 -4.90 17.21 3.52
C ASP A 188 -4.88 17.70 2.05
N GLY A 189 -4.68 16.80 1.08
CA GLY A 189 -4.60 17.11 -0.34
C GLY A 189 -3.22 17.54 -0.81
N THR A 190 -2.21 17.55 0.06
CA THR A 190 -0.84 17.89 -0.32
C THR A 190 -0.10 16.69 -0.89
N GLN A 191 0.69 16.90 -1.94
CA GLN A 191 1.60 15.88 -2.47
C GLN A 191 2.93 15.94 -1.72
N VAL A 192 3.48 14.77 -1.38
CA VAL A 192 4.83 14.67 -0.81
C VAL A 192 5.85 14.91 -1.92
N ALA A 193 6.55 16.04 -1.85
CA ALA A 193 7.59 16.39 -2.82
C ALA A 193 8.86 15.56 -2.64
N GLY A 194 9.67 15.47 -3.69
CA GLY A 194 11.03 14.88 -3.64
C GLY A 194 11.18 13.53 -4.34
N ALA A 195 10.14 13.01 -4.98
CA ALA A 195 10.25 11.83 -5.83
C ALA A 195 11.25 12.07 -6.97
N LEU A 196 12.16 11.11 -7.17
CA LEU A 196 13.21 11.13 -8.19
C LEU A 196 13.34 9.72 -8.78
N GLY A 197 13.90 9.62 -9.99
CA GLY A 197 14.16 8.34 -10.63
C GLY A 197 12.89 7.48 -10.76
N GLU A 198 12.94 6.25 -10.25
CA GLU A 198 11.86 5.26 -10.36
C GLU A 198 10.60 5.66 -9.57
N GLU A 199 10.74 6.35 -8.43
CA GLU A 199 9.58 6.86 -7.67
C GLU A 199 8.92 8.04 -8.38
N LEU A 200 9.70 8.86 -9.10
CA LEU A 200 9.12 9.92 -9.93
C LEU A 200 8.31 9.33 -11.10
N GLU A 201 8.76 8.22 -11.67
CA GLU A 201 8.01 7.52 -12.72
C GLU A 201 6.62 7.11 -12.22
N ASN A 202 6.54 6.64 -10.97
CA ASN A 202 5.26 6.28 -10.35
C ASN A 202 4.39 7.48 -9.91
N ALA A 203 4.91 8.71 -10.02
CA ALA A 203 4.23 9.93 -9.56
C ALA A 203 4.00 10.99 -10.64
N ASN A 204 4.56 10.82 -11.85
CA ASN A 204 4.57 11.85 -12.89
C ASN A 204 3.25 11.97 -13.69
N GLY A 205 2.34 11.01 -13.54
CA GLY A 205 1.00 11.01 -14.13
C GLY A 205 0.91 10.55 -15.60
N ASP A 206 1.96 9.95 -16.16
CA ASP A 206 1.94 9.41 -17.51
C ASP A 206 1.31 7.99 -17.58
N THR A 207 1.80 7.12 -18.47
CA THR A 207 1.29 5.75 -18.66
C THR A 207 2.35 4.67 -18.47
N ASN A 208 3.51 5.03 -17.95
CA ASN A 208 4.64 4.16 -17.68
C ASN A 208 4.87 4.11 -16.17
N PHE A 209 5.13 2.92 -15.65
CA PHE A 209 5.28 2.70 -14.21
C PHE A 209 6.39 1.69 -13.92
N ILE A 210 6.97 1.80 -12.72
CA ILE A 210 8.00 0.90 -12.22
C ILE A 210 7.43 0.01 -11.12
N SER A 211 7.74 -1.28 -11.18
CA SER A 211 7.42 -2.24 -10.14
C SER A 211 8.50 -3.30 -10.03
N HIS A 212 9.25 -3.27 -8.94
CA HIS A 212 10.20 -4.32 -8.56
C HIS A 212 10.29 -4.45 -7.04
N SER A 213 11.15 -5.34 -6.55
CA SER A 213 11.37 -5.51 -5.10
C SER A 213 11.92 -4.23 -4.46
N GLN A 214 11.45 -3.91 -3.25
CA GLN A 214 11.89 -2.73 -2.51
C GLN A 214 13.42 -2.63 -2.40
N SER A 215 13.93 -1.42 -2.51
CA SER A 215 15.34 -1.06 -2.38
C SER A 215 15.50 0.16 -1.46
N ALA A 216 16.71 0.67 -1.31
CA ALA A 216 16.94 1.88 -0.53
C ALA A 216 16.36 3.14 -1.16
N SER A 217 16.09 3.13 -2.47
CA SER A 217 15.63 4.28 -3.26
C SER A 217 14.28 4.05 -3.95
N PHE A 218 13.61 2.93 -3.65
CA PHE A 218 12.33 2.57 -4.23
C PHE A 218 11.57 1.70 -3.23
N ASP A 219 10.46 2.20 -2.69
CA ASP A 219 9.58 1.46 -1.78
C ASP A 219 8.11 1.43 -2.22
N ASP A 220 7.82 1.92 -3.43
CA ASP A 220 6.50 1.86 -4.03
C ASP A 220 6.04 0.42 -4.26
N GLU A 221 4.76 0.17 -3.98
CA GLU A 221 4.10 -1.09 -4.30
C GLU A 221 2.99 -0.81 -5.32
N VAL A 222 3.13 -1.40 -6.50
CA VAL A 222 2.19 -1.23 -7.63
C VAL A 222 1.36 -2.49 -7.79
N ILE A 223 0.05 -2.31 -7.95
CA ILE A 223 -0.85 -3.36 -8.42
C ILE A 223 -1.57 -2.89 -9.67
N TRP A 224 -1.82 -3.82 -10.59
CA TRP A 224 -2.57 -3.54 -11.80
C TRP A 224 -3.81 -4.41 -11.92
N ILE A 225 -4.76 -3.93 -12.73
CA ILE A 225 -5.95 -4.67 -13.14
C ILE A 225 -5.65 -5.33 -14.48
N PRO A 226 -5.39 -6.64 -14.57
CA PRO A 226 -5.15 -7.29 -15.85
C PRO A 226 -6.41 -7.23 -16.72
N LEU A 227 -6.24 -6.88 -18.00
CA LEU A 227 -7.37 -6.74 -18.94
C LEU A 227 -8.25 -7.99 -19.00
N TYR A 228 -7.64 -9.18 -19.09
CA TYR A 228 -8.39 -10.43 -19.17
C TYR A 228 -9.17 -10.77 -17.89
N ASN A 229 -8.69 -10.33 -16.73
CA ASN A 229 -9.41 -10.51 -15.46
C ASN A 229 -10.62 -9.57 -15.39
N LEU A 230 -10.48 -8.34 -15.91
CA LEU A 230 -11.61 -7.42 -16.04
C LEU A 230 -12.67 -7.99 -16.99
N MET A 231 -12.26 -8.43 -18.18
CA MET A 231 -13.17 -8.99 -19.18
C MET A 231 -13.90 -10.23 -18.67
N SER A 232 -13.20 -11.15 -17.99
CA SER A 232 -13.82 -12.38 -17.49
C SER A 232 -14.87 -12.14 -16.41
N ARG A 233 -14.75 -11.06 -15.63
CA ARG A 233 -15.75 -10.67 -14.61
C ARG A 233 -17.01 -10.06 -15.21
N MET A 234 -16.94 -9.54 -16.45
CA MET A 234 -18.05 -8.85 -17.11
C MET A 234 -18.87 -9.72 -18.06
N ILE A 235 -18.44 -10.96 -18.32
CA ILE A 235 -19.21 -11.94 -19.07
C ILE A 235 -20.10 -12.68 -18.05
N ALA A 236 -21.29 -12.14 -17.78
CA ALA A 236 -22.32 -12.76 -16.96
C ALA A 236 -23.66 -12.74 -17.69
#